data_AF-A0A0U5CKD7-F1
#
_entry.id   AF-A0A0U5CKD7-F1
#
_cell.length_a   1.000
_cell.length_b   1.000
_cell.length_c   1.000
_cell.angle_alpha   90.00
_cell.angle_beta   90.00
_cell.angle_gamma   90.00
#
_symmetry.space_group_name_H-M   'P 1'
#
loop_
_entity.id
_entity.type
_entity.pdbx_description
1 polymer ?
#
loop_
_entity_poly.entity_id
_entity_poly.type
_entity_poly.pdbx_seq_one_letter_code
_entity_poly.pdbx_strand_id
1 'polypeptide(L)'
;MPYPDGSGHLTGLVCLKKPPKPEKHVEAKAIDIAAVHGLSSEPGANTWQAPDGTVWLRDLVSKDIKGARVFAFNYDAQALFSGQQGSLESVAQILLGEVTSRRVSTRIGS
;
A
#
# COMPACT_ATOMS: atom_id res chain seq x y z
N MET A 1 15.26 -9.74 2.67
CA MET A 1 16.39 -9.15 3.40
C MET A 1 15.81 -8.46 4.63
N PRO A 2 16.09 -8.93 5.86
CA PRO A 2 15.68 -8.26 7.08
C PRO A 2 16.52 -6.99 7.32
N TYR A 3 15.95 -6.01 8.03
CA TYR A 3 16.70 -4.87 8.55
C TYR A 3 17.75 -5.33 9.57
N PRO A 4 18.85 -4.57 9.77
CA PRO A 4 19.91 -4.93 10.71
C PRO A 4 19.49 -4.98 12.19
N ASP A 5 18.23 -4.66 12.53
CA ASP A 5 17.69 -4.70 13.89
C ASP A 5 16.79 -5.92 14.19
N GLY A 6 16.55 -6.81 13.22
CA GLY A 6 15.78 -8.04 13.44
C GLY A 6 14.27 -7.86 13.66
N SER A 7 13.72 -6.64 13.48
CA SER A 7 12.27 -6.39 13.57
C SER A 7 11.57 -6.77 12.26
N GLY A 8 11.01 -7.97 12.23
CA GLY A 8 10.50 -8.62 11.02
C GLY A 8 9.22 -8.04 10.40
N HIS A 9 9.04 -6.72 10.26
CA HIS A 9 7.91 -6.13 9.53
C HIS A 9 8.36 -5.09 8.49
N LEU A 10 8.04 -5.35 7.22
CA LEU A 10 8.35 -4.44 6.10
C LEU A 10 7.42 -3.21 6.16
N THR A 11 7.95 -2.07 6.63
CA THR A 11 7.28 -0.78 6.44
C THR A 11 7.43 -0.35 5.00
N GLY A 12 6.32 -0.02 4.33
CA GLY A 12 6.36 0.39 2.94
C GLY A 12 5.05 0.19 2.21
N LEU A 13 4.96 0.80 1.04
CA LEU A 13 3.79 0.70 0.18
C LEU A 13 3.89 -0.60 -0.64
N VAL A 14 2.82 -1.37 -0.74
CA VAL A 14 2.80 -2.66 -1.46
C VAL A 14 1.71 -2.62 -2.51
N CYS A 15 2.02 -3.03 -3.74
CA CYS A 15 1.02 -3.11 -4.81
C CYS A 15 0.21 -4.40 -4.69
N LEU A 16 -1.08 -4.26 -4.38
CA LEU A 16 -2.02 -5.38 -4.27
C LEU A 16 -2.65 -5.75 -5.62
N LYS A 17 -2.82 -4.75 -6.50
CA LYS A 17 -3.41 -4.94 -7.83
C LYS A 17 -2.73 -4.03 -8.84
N LYS A 18 -2.13 -4.63 -9.86
CA LYS A 18 -1.64 -3.94 -11.06
C LYS A 18 -2.82 -3.61 -11.98
N PRO A 19 -2.73 -2.53 -12.79
CA PRO A 19 -3.79 -2.21 -13.73
C PRO A 19 -3.94 -3.35 -14.76
N PRO A 20 -5.16 -3.65 -15.25
CA PRO A 20 -5.34 -4.61 -16.33
C PRO A 20 -4.76 -4.02 -17.62
N LYS A 21 -3.90 -4.78 -18.32
CA LYS A 21 -3.27 -4.53 -19.64
C LYS A 21 -3.15 -3.05 -20.10
N PRO A 22 -1.92 -2.49 -20.19
CA PRO A 22 -1.70 -1.09 -20.57
C PRO A 22 -2.16 -0.72 -21.99
N GLU A 23 -2.35 -1.70 -22.89
CA GLU A 23 -2.72 -1.46 -24.29
C GLU A 23 -4.10 -0.81 -24.49
N LYS A 24 -4.99 -0.84 -23.49
CA LYS A 24 -6.35 -0.28 -23.59
C LYS A 24 -6.63 0.87 -22.62
N HIS A 25 -5.70 1.20 -21.73
CA HIS A 25 -5.90 2.19 -20.68
C HIS A 25 -4.92 3.34 -20.86
N VAL A 26 -5.47 4.55 -21.04
CA VAL A 26 -4.67 5.78 -21.00
C VAL A 26 -4.12 5.92 -19.58
N GLU A 27 -2.82 5.70 -19.39
CA GLU A 27 -2.13 5.83 -18.09
C GLU A 27 -2.41 7.20 -17.41
N ALA A 28 -2.64 8.26 -18.20
CA ALA A 28 -3.04 9.58 -17.68
C ALA A 28 -4.42 9.60 -16.99
N LYS A 29 -5.22 8.53 -17.10
CA LYS A 29 -6.50 8.33 -16.40
C LYS A 29 -6.46 7.21 -15.35
N ALA A 30 -5.29 6.62 -15.09
CA ALA A 30 -5.16 5.58 -14.07
C ALA A 30 -5.37 6.18 -12.67
N ILE A 31 -6.24 5.56 -11.88
CA ILE A 31 -6.52 5.97 -10.50
C ILE A 31 -5.63 5.16 -9.56
N ASP A 32 -4.86 5.84 -8.73
CA ASP A 32 -4.07 5.24 -7.65
C ASP A 32 -4.86 5.27 -6.34
N ILE A 33 -5.03 4.11 -5.73
CA ILE A 33 -5.66 3.97 -4.43
C ILE A 33 -4.60 3.48 -3.47
N ALA A 34 -4.25 4.29 -2.48
CA ALA A 34 -3.34 3.91 -1.40
C ALA A 34 -4.13 3.78 -0.10
N ALA A 35 -4.23 2.55 0.40
CA ALA A 35 -4.91 2.25 1.65
C ALA A 35 -3.90 2.26 2.82
N VAL A 36 -4.31 2.85 3.94
CA VAL A 36 -3.56 2.87 5.20
C VAL A 36 -4.41 2.16 6.24
N HIS A 37 -3.87 1.15 6.91
CA HIS A 37 -4.61 0.43 7.95
C HIS A 37 -4.64 1.19 9.28
N GLY A 38 -5.61 0.85 10.13
CA GLY A 38 -5.71 1.35 11.50
C GLY A 38 -4.80 0.60 12.49
N LEU A 39 -5.14 0.66 13.78
CA LEU A 39 -4.35 0.10 14.88
C LEU A 39 -4.29 -1.45 14.93
N SER A 40 -5.06 -2.14 14.08
CA SER A 40 -5.02 -3.61 14.03
C SER A 40 -3.68 -4.08 13.48
N SER A 41 -3.09 -5.07 14.14
CA SER A 41 -1.75 -5.60 13.92
C SER A 41 -1.58 -6.48 12.69
N GLU A 42 -2.66 -6.74 11.93
CA GLU A 42 -2.60 -7.65 10.78
C GLU A 42 -1.88 -6.99 9.59
N PRO A 43 -0.66 -7.45 9.24
CA PRO A 43 0.15 -6.77 8.24
C PRO A 43 -0.48 -6.85 6.86
N GLY A 44 -0.37 -5.78 6.08
CA GLY A 44 -0.72 -5.83 4.66
C GLY A 44 -2.20 -5.99 4.37
N ALA A 45 -2.49 -6.94 3.48
CA ALA A 45 -3.83 -7.16 2.96
C ALA A 45 -4.77 -7.84 3.97
N ASN A 46 -4.22 -8.43 5.04
CA ASN A 46 -4.98 -9.20 6.03
C ASN A 46 -5.95 -8.34 6.81
N THR A 47 -5.60 -7.07 7.10
CA THR A 47 -6.53 -6.09 7.68
C THR A 47 -7.82 -5.96 6.85
N TRP A 48 -7.74 -6.19 5.54
CA TRP A 48 -8.83 -6.00 4.60
C TRP A 48 -9.45 -7.32 4.14
N GLN A 49 -9.14 -8.43 4.82
CA GLN A 49 -9.66 -9.75 4.52
C GLN A 49 -10.95 -10.02 5.30
N ALA A 50 -12.03 -10.35 4.59
CA ALA A 50 -13.25 -10.86 5.20
C ALA A 50 -13.10 -12.33 5.61
N PRO A 51 -13.99 -12.84 6.50
CA PRO A 51 -13.94 -14.23 6.96
C PRO A 51 -14.04 -15.29 5.85
N ASP A 52 -14.58 -14.92 4.68
CA ASP A 52 -14.68 -15.77 3.49
C ASP A 52 -13.36 -15.81 2.67
N GLY A 53 -12.32 -15.12 3.11
CA GLY A 53 -11.03 -15.01 2.43
C GLY A 53 -10.94 -13.87 1.41
N THR A 54 -12.05 -13.16 1.14
CA THR A 54 -12.08 -12.04 0.20
C THR A 54 -11.27 -10.86 0.73
N VAL A 55 -10.28 -10.39 -0.03
CA VAL A 55 -9.54 -9.15 0.32
C VAL A 55 -10.20 -7.99 -0.38
N TRP A 56 -10.89 -7.13 0.37
CA TRP A 56 -11.74 -6.07 -0.20
C TRP A 56 -10.99 -5.15 -1.16
N LEU A 57 -9.80 -4.71 -0.76
CA LEU A 57 -8.95 -3.84 -1.57
C LEU A 57 -8.54 -4.46 -2.91
N ARG A 58 -8.27 -5.76 -2.95
CA ARG A 58 -7.77 -6.44 -4.16
C ARG A 58 -8.93 -6.92 -5.03
N ASP A 59 -9.95 -7.51 -4.41
CA ASP A 59 -10.95 -8.33 -5.06
C ASP A 59 -12.24 -7.56 -5.38
N LEU A 60 -12.54 -6.48 -4.62
CA LEU A 60 -13.78 -5.71 -4.78
C LEU A 60 -13.54 -4.35 -5.43
N VAL A 61 -12.54 -3.59 -4.97
CA VAL A 61 -12.26 -2.24 -5.49
C VAL A 61 -12.04 -2.22 -7.01
N SER A 62 -11.39 -3.26 -7.56
CA SER A 62 -11.16 -3.36 -9.01
C SER A 62 -12.42 -3.63 -9.84
N LYS A 63 -13.51 -4.09 -9.21
CA LYS A 63 -14.82 -4.27 -9.85
C LYS A 63 -15.54 -2.93 -10.01
N ASP A 64 -15.45 -2.08 -9.00
CA ASP A 64 -16.10 -0.77 -8.98
C ASP A 64 -15.30 0.29 -9.72
N ILE A 65 -13.97 0.27 -9.57
CA ILE A 65 -13.05 1.24 -10.17
C ILE A 65 -12.16 0.53 -11.19
N LYS A 66 -12.66 0.44 -12.42
CA LYS A 66 -11.94 -0.18 -13.53
C LYS A 66 -10.63 0.56 -13.82
N GLY A 67 -9.53 -0.20 -13.88
CA GLY A 67 -8.21 0.34 -14.16
C GLY A 67 -7.49 0.94 -12.95
N ALA A 68 -8.06 0.85 -11.74
CA ALA A 68 -7.38 1.30 -10.54
C ALA A 68 -6.15 0.45 -10.21
N ARG A 69 -5.10 1.13 -9.74
CA ARG A 69 -3.93 0.51 -9.11
C ARG A 69 -4.12 0.61 -7.61
N VAL A 70 -4.12 -0.54 -6.94
CA VAL A 70 -4.42 -0.58 -5.49
C VAL A 70 -3.16 -0.92 -4.73
N PHE A 71 -2.88 -0.09 -3.73
CA PHE A 71 -1.73 -0.18 -2.85
C PHE A 71 -2.18 -0.27 -1.39
N ALA A 72 -1.42 -0.99 -0.58
CA ALA A 72 -1.56 -0.99 0.88
C ALA A 72 -0.24 -0.52 1.51
N PHE A 73 -0.31 0.45 2.40
CA PHE A 73 0.83 0.91 3.18
C PHE A 73 0.93 0.13 4.47
N ASN A 74 2.05 -0.55 4.64
CA ASN A 74 2.36 -1.33 5.83
C ASN A 74 3.21 -0.50 6.78
N TYR A 75 2.86 -0.54 8.05
CA TYR A 75 3.66 -0.02 9.14
C TYR A 75 3.34 -0.80 10.41
N ASP A 76 4.26 -0.85 11.37
CA ASP A 76 3.97 -1.46 12.67
C ASP A 76 3.17 -0.47 13.54
N ALA A 77 1.84 -0.57 13.49
CA ALA A 77 0.96 0.29 14.28
C ALA A 77 1.15 0.07 15.80
N GLN A 78 1.44 -1.15 16.23
CA GLN A 78 1.64 -1.44 17.66
C GLN A 78 2.92 -0.79 18.15
N ALA A 79 4.03 -0.93 17.42
CA ALA A 79 5.30 -0.31 17.79
C ALA A 79 5.23 1.24 17.73
N LEU A 80 4.53 1.79 16.74
CA LEU A 80 4.36 3.23 16.57
C LEU A 80 3.58 3.87 17.72
N PHE A 81 2.45 3.28 18.10
CA PHE A 81 1.56 3.85 19.11
C PHE A 81 1.88 3.42 20.55
N SER A 82 2.76 2.43 20.75
CA SER A 82 3.36 2.10 22.05
C SER A 82 4.63 2.92 22.35
N GLY A 83 5.08 3.77 21.41
CA GLY A 83 6.29 4.58 21.55
C GLY A 83 7.58 3.78 21.47
N GLN A 84 7.52 2.51 21.04
CA GLN A 84 8.67 1.63 20.91
C GLN A 84 9.45 1.85 19.61
N GLN A 85 8.84 2.48 18.60
CA GLN A 85 9.47 2.64 17.30
C GLN A 85 9.06 3.92 16.56
N GLY A 86 10.08 4.71 16.18
CA GLY A 86 9.95 5.87 15.30
C GLY A 86 9.00 6.96 15.81
N SER A 87 8.80 7.98 14.98
CA SER A 87 7.73 8.96 15.17
C SER A 87 6.65 8.78 14.12
N LEU A 88 5.40 9.15 14.43
CA LEU A 88 4.31 9.21 13.45
C LEU A 88 4.71 10.02 12.21
N GLU A 89 5.47 11.09 12.43
CA GLU A 89 6.02 11.90 11.35
C GLU A 89 6.97 11.11 10.44
N SER A 90 7.85 10.29 10.99
CA SER A 90 8.77 9.45 10.20
C SER A 90 8.01 8.46 9.33
N VAL A 91 6.99 7.81 9.87
CA VAL A 91 6.13 6.88 9.12
C VAL A 91 5.35 7.62 8.01
N ALA A 92 4.85 8.83 8.30
CA ALA A 92 4.19 9.67 7.30
C ALA A 92 5.14 10.08 6.17
N GLN A 93 6.39 10.44 6.48
CA GLN A 93 7.39 10.77 5.47
C GLN A 93 7.72 9.58 4.57
N ILE A 94 7.82 8.37 5.13
CA ILE A 94 8.01 7.14 4.35
C ILE A 94 6.84 6.93 3.38
N LEU A 95 5.59 7.09 3.84
CA LEU A 95 4.41 6.99 2.97
C LEU A 95 4.47 8.01 1.82
N LEU A 96 4.77 9.27 2.13
CA LEU A 96 4.86 10.33 1.11
C LEU A 96 5.98 10.05 0.09
N GLY A 97 7.13 9.55 0.55
CA GLY A 97 8.25 9.15 -0.30
C GLY A 97 7.88 8.01 -1.25
N GLU A 98 7.19 6.98 -0.75
CA GLU A 98 6.72 5.84 -1.54
C GLU A 98 5.67 6.25 -2.59
N VAL A 99 4.70 7.08 -2.21
CA VAL A 99 3.67 7.59 -3.14
C VAL A 99 4.31 8.44 -4.23
N THR A 100 5.24 9.33 -3.85
CA THR A 100 5.96 10.20 -4.79
C THR A 100 6.76 9.38 -5.79
N SER A 101 7.52 8.39 -5.31
CA SER A 101 8.33 7.51 -6.16
C SER A 101 7.48 6.77 -7.21
N ARG A 102 6.28 6.31 -6.85
CA ARG A 102 5.36 5.62 -7.78
C ARG A 102 4.75 6.55 -8.82
N ARG A 103 4.45 7.79 -8.43
CA ARG A 103 3.95 8.82 -9.37
C ARG A 103 5.03 9.23 -10.37
N VAL A 104 6.27 9.40 -9.90
CA VAL A 104 7.41 9.73 -10.77
C VAL A 104 7.69 8.58 -11.73
N SER A 105 7.78 7.34 -11.23
CA SER A 105 8.02 6.18 -12.09
C SER A 105 6.94 5.96 -13.15
N THR A 106 5.72 6.47 -12.95
CA THR A 106 4.64 6.43 -13.94
C THR A 106 4.82 7.48 -15.05
N ARG A 107 5.55 8.58 -14.81
CA ARG A 107 5.71 9.70 -15.78
C ARG A 107 6.91 9.59 -16.71
N ILE A 108 7.92 8.78 -16.37
CA ILE A 108 9.17 8.68 -17.16
C ILE A 108 9.16 7.46 -18.12
N GLY A 109 8.07 6.69 -18.14
CA GLY A 109 7.83 5.65 -19.13
C GLY A 109 6.91 6.15 -20.23
N SER A 110 7.44 6.92 -21.18
CA SER A 110 6.76 7.37 -22.41
C SER A 110 7.70 7.25 -23.59
#